data_AF-A0A3D5GLX6-F1
#
_entry.id   AF-A0A3D5GLX6-F1
#
_cell.length_a   1.000
_cell.length_b   1.000
_cell.length_c   1.000
_cell.angle_alpha   90.00
_cell.angle_beta   90.00
_cell.angle_gamma   90.00
#
_symmetry.space_group_name_H-M   'P 1'
#
loop_
_entity.id
_entity.type
_entity.pdbx_description
1 polymer ?
#
loop_
_entity_poly.entity_id
_entity_poly.type
_entity_poly.pdbx_seq_one_letter_code
_entity_poly.pdbx_strand_id
1 'polypeptide(L)'
;MPKNIRIYELARELGMTNKEVLDLCNSLGVGAKSHSSGMVEAQADRVRRKAVREGLTRDEQPEEPGAKKPSRKKKPESAPEPAPE
;
A
#
# COMPACT_ATOMS: atom_id res chain seq x y z
N MET A 1 -6.18 -20.63 -11.27
CA MET A 1 -4.85 -20.12 -10.85
C MET A 1 -5.00 -19.58 -9.44
N PRO A 2 -4.14 -19.95 -8.47
CA PRO A 2 -4.19 -19.34 -7.15
C PRO A 2 -3.95 -17.83 -7.31
N LYS A 3 -4.87 -17.01 -6.80
CA LYS A 3 -4.71 -15.56 -6.81
C LYS A 3 -3.64 -15.24 -5.77
N ASN A 4 -2.50 -14.74 -6.26
CA ASN A 4 -1.41 -14.28 -5.41
C ASN A 4 -1.61 -12.79 -5.17
N ILE A 5 -1.90 -12.41 -3.93
CA ILE A 5 -2.00 -11.01 -3.54
C ILE A 5 -0.64 -10.52 -3.09
N ARG A 6 -0.28 -9.30 -3.47
CA ARG A 6 0.96 -8.65 -3.03
C ARG A 6 0.72 -7.87 -1.75
N ILE A 7 1.77 -7.71 -0.95
CA ILE A 7 1.68 -7.01 0.35
C ILE A 7 1.17 -5.58 0.20
N TYR A 8 1.63 -4.82 -0.81
CA TYR A 8 1.17 -3.45 -1.02
C TYR A 8 -0.32 -3.36 -1.40
N GLU A 9 -0.86 -4.37 -2.09
CA GLU A 9 -2.29 -4.43 -2.42
C GLU A 9 -3.10 -4.70 -1.16
N LEU A 10 -2.64 -5.65 -0.34
CA LEU A 10 -3.28 -5.99 0.93
C LEU A 10 -3.23 -4.81 1.92
N ALA A 11 -2.13 -4.08 1.95
CA ALA A 11 -1.97 -2.88 2.77
C ALA A 11 -2.97 -1.79 2.38
N ARG A 12 -3.14 -1.55 1.07
CA ARG A 12 -4.12 -0.59 0.56
C ARG A 12 -5.56 -1.02 0.86
N GLU A 13 -5.88 -2.30 0.74
CA GLU A 13 -7.22 -2.83 1.03
C GLU A 13 -7.58 -2.71 2.51
N LEU A 14 -6.60 -2.89 3.41
CA LEU A 14 -6.80 -2.82 4.86
C LEU A 14 -6.56 -1.42 5.44
N GLY A 15 -6.17 -0.43 4.63
CA GLY A 15 -5.76 0.90 5.09
C GLY A 15 -4.55 0.86 6.04
N MET A 16 -3.67 -0.12 5.90
CA MET A 16 -2.47 -0.30 6.71
C MET A 16 -1.23 0.19 5.96
N THR A 17 -0.17 0.56 6.67
CA THR A 17 1.11 0.84 6.02
C THR A 17 1.75 -0.45 5.52
N ASN A 18 2.56 -0.37 4.45
CA ASN A 18 3.25 -1.56 3.95
C ASN A 18 4.18 -2.20 4.98
N LYS A 19 4.66 -1.42 5.97
CA LYS A 19 5.51 -1.88 7.07
C LYS A 19 4.72 -2.72 8.08
N GLU A 20 3.52 -2.29 8.46
CA GLU A 20 2.67 -3.03 9.40
C GLU A 20 2.27 -4.39 8.82
N VAL A 21 1.89 -4.45 7.53
CA VAL A 21 1.57 -5.72 6.88
C VAL A 21 2.79 -6.65 6.81
N LEU A 22 3.99 -6.10 6.59
CA LEU A 22 5.24 -6.87 6.59
C LEU A 22 5.57 -7.43 7.97
N ASP A 23 5.36 -6.66 9.02
CA ASP A 23 5.53 -7.10 10.41
C ASP A 23 4.54 -8.23 10.76
N LEU A 24 3.28 -8.08 10.37
CA LEU A 24 2.27 -9.14 10.50
C LEU A 24 2.68 -10.42 9.74
N CYS A 25 3.21 -10.28 8.53
CA CYS A 25 3.73 -11.41 7.76
C CYS A 25 4.88 -12.11 8.48
N ASN A 26 5.86 -11.35 8.98
CA ASN A 26 7.00 -11.89 9.74
C ASN A 26 6.55 -12.62 11.00
N SER A 27 5.62 -12.04 11.76
CA SER A 27 5.06 -12.65 12.96
C SER A 27 4.26 -13.94 12.67
N LEU A 28 3.68 -14.07 11.48
CA LEU A 28 3.00 -15.27 11.02
C LEU A 28 3.95 -16.30 10.37
N GLY A 29 5.25 -16.02 10.30
CA GLY A 29 6.23 -16.88 9.63
C GLY A 29 6.11 -16.91 8.10
N VAL A 30 5.45 -15.89 7.51
CA VAL A 30 5.38 -15.70 6.07
C VAL A 30 6.67 -15.02 5.63
N GLY A 31 7.51 -15.71 4.83
CA GLY A 31 8.83 -15.24 4.37
C GLY A 31 8.80 -14.07 3.37
N ALA A 32 8.04 -13.02 3.69
CA ALA A 32 7.94 -11.79 2.93
C ALA A 32 9.19 -10.93 3.14
N LYS A 33 9.91 -10.62 2.05
CA LYS A 33 11.15 -9.82 2.11
C LYS A 33 10.90 -8.34 1.78
N SER A 34 9.84 -8.04 1.04
CA SER A 34 9.53 -6.70 0.58
C SER A 34 8.04 -6.57 0.27
N HIS A 35 7.55 -5.33 0.21
CA HIS A 35 6.16 -4.96 -0.09
C HIS A 35 5.65 -5.52 -1.44
N SER A 36 6.58 -5.85 -2.35
CA SER A 36 6.28 -6.47 -3.66
C SER A 36 6.17 -8.00 -3.61
N SER A 37 6.47 -8.63 -2.47
CA SER A 37 6.35 -10.08 -2.30
C SER A 37 4.88 -10.50 -2.43
N GLY A 38 4.64 -11.50 -3.28
CA GLY A 38 3.34 -12.15 -3.40
C GLY A 38 3.15 -13.20 -2.31
N MET A 39 1.94 -13.29 -1.77
CA MET A 39 1.53 -14.33 -0.84
C MET A 39 0.27 -15.04 -1.37
N VAL A 40 0.08 -16.28 -0.95
CA VAL A 40 -1.13 -17.03 -1.30
C VAL A 40 -2.33 -16.48 -0.52
N GLU A 41 -3.53 -16.61 -1.07
CA GLU A 41 -4.78 -16.11 -0.48
C GLU A 41 -4.99 -16.59 0.97
N ALA A 42 -4.61 -17.84 1.29
CA ALA A 42 -4.68 -18.39 2.64
C ALA A 42 -3.71 -17.73 3.66
N GLN A 43 -2.60 -17.16 3.19
CA GLN A 43 -1.71 -16.34 4.04
C GLN A 43 -2.30 -14.94 4.22
N ALA A 44 -2.82 -14.36 3.14
CA ALA A 44 -3.47 -13.06 3.19
C ALA A 44 -4.68 -13.05 4.13
N ASP A 45 -5.53 -14.07 4.08
CA ASP A 45 -6.68 -14.20 4.99
C ASP A 45 -6.25 -14.24 6.46
N ARG A 46 -5.15 -14.93 6.78
CA ARG A 46 -4.58 -14.93 8.13
C ARG A 46 -4.09 -13.54 8.54
N VAL A 47 -3.43 -12.82 7.65
CA VAL A 47 -2.99 -11.44 7.88
C VAL A 47 -4.20 -10.53 8.09
N ARG A 48 -5.25 -10.63 7.27
CA ARG A 48 -6.51 -9.87 7.40
C ARG A 48 -7.15 -10.09 8.77
N ARG A 49 -7.33 -11.35 9.18
CA ARG A 49 -7.90 -11.68 10.50
C ARG A 49 -7.06 -11.12 11.65
N LYS A 50 -5.74 -11.17 11.52
CA LYS A 50 -4.83 -10.64 12.55
C LYS A 50 -4.89 -9.10 12.60
N ALA A 51 -4.91 -8.44 11.45
CA ALA A 51 -5.06 -6.99 11.35
C ALA A 51 -6.37 -6.49 11.98
N VAL A 52 -7.49 -7.18 11.73
CA VAL A 52 -8.78 -6.89 12.35
C VAL A 52 -8.73 -7.14 13.86
N ARG A 53 -8.12 -8.26 14.29
CA ARG A 53 -7.98 -8.59 15.72
C ARG A 53 -7.18 -7.55 16.48
N GLU A 54 -6.15 -6.98 15.87
CA GLU A 54 -5.32 -5.94 16.49
C GLU A 54 -5.89 -4.53 16.28
N GLY A 55 -6.98 -4.38 15.52
CA GLY A 55 -7.61 -3.09 15.27
C GLY A 55 -6.76 -2.14 14.42
N LEU A 56 -5.84 -2.68 13.60
CA LEU A 56 -4.94 -1.89 12.75
C LEU A 56 -5.59 -1.51 11.40
N THR A 57 -6.74 -2.09 11.05
CA THR A 57 -7.44 -1.79 9.80
C THR A 57 -8.05 -0.39 9.82
N ARG A 58 -7.87 0.37 8.75
CA ARG A 58 -8.42 1.73 8.57
C ARG A 58 -9.13 1.83 7.23
N ASP A 59 -10.07 2.77 7.12
CA ASP A 59 -10.81 3.01 5.87
C ASP A 59 -9.93 3.65 4.79
N GLU A 60 -8.94 4.44 5.23
CA GLU A 60 -7.94 5.06 4.36
C GLU A 60 -6.54 4.77 4.91
N GLN A 61 -5.62 4.43 4.00
CA GLN A 61 -4.22 4.22 4.36
C GLN A 61 -3.66 5.55 4.91
N PRO A 62 -3.10 5.57 6.14
CA PRO A 62 -2.48 6.79 6.67
C PRO A 62 -1.36 7.24 5.75
N GLU A 63 -1.21 8.56 5.55
CA GLU A 63 -0.16 9.17 4.72
C GLU A 63 1.21 8.59 5.18
N GLU A 64 1.76 7.62 4.46
CA GLU A 64 3.02 6.96 4.84
C GLU A 64 4.10 8.05 4.97
N PRO A 65 4.82 8.17 6.10
CA PRO A 65 5.79 9.25 6.33
C PRO A 65 7.02 9.21 5.39
N GLY A 66 7.02 8.36 4.37
CA GLY A 66 8.02 8.28 3.30
C GLY A 66 7.47 8.45 1.88
N ALA A 67 6.15 8.53 1.69
CA ALA A 67 5.56 8.86 0.41
C ALA A 67 5.70 10.37 0.20
N LYS A 68 6.89 10.79 -0.23
CA LYS A 68 7.00 12.03 -1.00
C LYS A 68 5.95 11.91 -2.09
N LYS A 69 4.87 12.67 -1.91
CA LYS A 69 3.87 12.99 -2.93
C LYS A 69 4.67 13.11 -4.24
N PRO A 70 4.49 12.25 -5.27
CA PRO A 70 4.58 12.82 -6.58
C PRO A 70 3.45 13.82 -6.52
N SER A 71 3.83 15.09 -6.37
CA SER A 71 2.90 16.18 -6.48
C SER A 71 2.08 15.83 -7.70
N ARG A 72 0.78 15.61 -7.49
CA ARG A 72 -0.21 16.02 -8.47
C ARG A 72 -0.08 17.54 -8.50
N LYS A 73 1.07 18.00 -9.00
CA LYS A 73 1.29 19.31 -9.58
C LYS A 73 0.18 19.31 -10.60
N LYS A 74 -0.88 20.01 -10.24
CA LYS A 74 -1.59 20.90 -11.16
C LYS A 74 -0.72 21.01 -12.40
N LYS A 75 -1.17 20.46 -13.53
CA LYS A 75 -0.97 21.17 -14.78
C LYS A 75 -1.92 22.37 -14.64
N PRO A 76 -1.47 23.57 -14.24
CA PRO A 76 -2.04 24.72 -14.89
C PRO A 76 -1.66 24.55 -16.36
N GLU A 77 -2.67 24.37 -17.19
CA GLU A 77 -2.57 24.75 -18.60
C GLU A 77 -2.36 26.26 -18.62
N SER A 78 -1.14 26.70 -18.31
CA SER A 78 -0.65 28.02 -18.66
C SER A 78 0.36 27.79 -19.75
N ALA A 79 -0.16 27.77 -20.98
CA ALA A 79 0.62 28.15 -22.15
C ALA A 79 1.21 29.54 -21.88
N PRO A 80 2.53 29.72 -21.91
CA PRO A 80 3.11 31.03 -22.06
C PRO A 80 3.58 31.16 -23.50
N GLU A 81 2.77 31.75 -24.37
CA GLU A 81 3.31 32.56 -25.45
C GLU A 81 2.50 33.85 -25.56
N PRO A 82 2.94 34.92 -24.88
CA PRO A 82 2.77 36.27 -25.39
C PRO A 82 3.84 36.48 -26.49
N ALA A 83 3.44 36.47 -27.76
CA ALA A 83 3.16 37.66 -28.57
C ALA A 83 4.44 38.20 -29.29
N PRO A 84 4.33 39.13 -30.25
CA PRO A 84 4.67 39.00 -31.67
C PRO A 84 6.00 39.67 -32.06
N GLU A 85 6.56 39.30 -33.23
CA GLU A 85 7.39 40.17 -34.08
C GLU A 85 7.22 39.79 -35.55
#